data_AF-A0A7Z7C0G0-F1
#
_entry.id   AF-A0A7Z7C0G0-F1
#
_cell.length_a   1.000
_cell.length_b   1.000
_cell.length_c   1.000
_cell.angle_alpha   90.00
_cell.angle_beta   90.00
_cell.angle_gamma   90.00
#
_symmetry.space_group_name_H-M   'P 1'
#
loop_
_entity.id
_entity.type
_entity.pdbx_description
1 polymer ?
#
loop_
_entity_poly.entity_id
_entity_poly.type
_entity_poly.pdbx_seq_one_letter_code
_entity_poly.pdbx_strand_id
1 'polypeptide(L)'
;MTVYLHDSQGVWIAFRSDLTSRDLFNPDGDWIGWFPWGDDDAVTPDGDYLGTVRGDRLFARADAPYRGRPGYPGAPAYPGTVPYPGAASYTGLPDGCEDVPGALLWPRVAS
;
A
#
# COMPACT_ATOMS: atom_id res chain seq x y z
N MET A 1 -2.29 13.05 10.23
CA MET A 1 -2.14 11.91 11.18
C MET A 1 -1.83 10.69 10.34
N THR A 2 -0.73 10.01 10.63
CA THR A 2 -0.26 8.85 9.88
C THR A 2 -1.32 7.76 9.83
N VAL A 3 -1.49 7.17 8.65
CA VAL A 3 -2.38 6.03 8.42
C VAL A 3 -1.51 4.79 8.29
N TYR A 4 -1.77 3.78 9.12
CA TYR A 4 -1.06 2.51 9.08
C TYR A 4 -1.93 1.46 8.41
N LEU A 5 -1.32 0.65 7.54
CA LEU A 5 -1.98 -0.39 6.78
C LEU A 5 -1.35 -1.74 7.09
N HIS A 6 -2.22 -2.72 7.32
CA HIS A 6 -1.84 -4.06 7.71
C HIS A 6 -2.30 -5.09 6.67
N ASP A 7 -1.71 -6.28 6.71
CA ASP A 7 -2.20 -7.45 5.98
C ASP A 7 -3.34 -8.17 6.75
N SER A 8 -3.83 -9.28 6.22
CA SER A 8 -4.86 -10.12 6.85
C SER A 8 -4.46 -10.64 8.24
N GLN A 9 -3.16 -10.87 8.46
CA GLN A 9 -2.60 -11.35 9.72
C GLN A 9 -2.41 -10.23 10.76
N GLY A 10 -2.61 -8.97 10.34
CA GLY A 10 -2.40 -7.79 11.18
C GLY A 10 -0.96 -7.30 11.21
N VAL A 11 -0.10 -7.83 10.34
CA VAL A 11 1.28 -7.35 10.17
C VAL A 11 1.23 -5.99 9.50
N TRP A 12 1.94 -5.02 10.08
CA TRP A 12 2.08 -3.71 9.48
C TRP A 12 2.97 -3.79 8.24
N ILE A 13 2.42 -3.42 7.08
CA ILE A 13 3.05 -3.59 5.76
C ILE A 13 3.18 -2.30 4.97
N ALA A 14 2.45 -1.25 5.32
CA ALA A 14 2.56 0.03 4.66
C ALA A 14 2.02 1.18 5.52
N PHE A 15 2.35 2.42 5.17
CA PHE A 15 1.77 3.60 5.78
C PHE A 15 1.64 4.77 4.80
N ARG A 16 0.76 5.71 5.14
CA ARG A 16 0.62 7.02 4.50
C ARG A 16 0.88 8.10 5.54
N SER A 17 1.53 9.20 5.14
CA SER A 17 1.84 10.31 6.05
C SER A 17 0.57 10.95 6.63
N ASP A 18 -0.52 10.97 5.86
CA ASP A 18 -1.87 11.35 6.30
C ASP A 18 -2.99 10.75 5.41
N LEU A 19 -4.25 11.01 5.78
CA LEU A 19 -5.45 10.53 5.07
C LEU A 19 -5.60 11.06 3.64
N THR A 20 -4.94 12.18 3.33
CA THR A 20 -4.96 12.83 2.01
C THR A 20 -3.67 12.56 1.22
N SER A 21 -2.67 11.94 1.85
CA SER A 21 -1.39 11.64 1.24
C SER A 21 -1.59 10.70 0.08
N ARG A 22 -1.17 11.14 -1.10
CA ARG A 22 -1.23 10.35 -2.32
C ARG A 22 -0.24 9.19 -2.30
N ASP A 23 0.85 9.32 -1.57
CA ASP A 23 1.96 8.38 -1.64
C ASP A 23 1.88 7.33 -0.52
N LEU A 24 2.31 6.11 -0.86
CA LEU A 24 2.27 4.92 -0.02
C LEU A 24 3.69 4.41 0.20
N PHE A 25 4.05 4.18 1.46
CA PHE A 25 5.38 3.77 1.86
C PHE A 25 5.35 2.45 2.60
N ASN A 26 6.40 1.63 2.49
CA ASN A 26 6.59 0.46 3.34
C ASN A 26 7.07 0.88 4.74
N PRO A 27 7.17 -0.05 5.73
CA PRO A 27 7.63 0.27 7.09
C PRO A 27 9.04 0.86 7.17
N ASP A 28 9.87 0.62 6.15
CA ASP A 28 11.23 1.16 6.05
C ASP A 28 11.26 2.61 5.51
N GLY A 29 10.11 3.12 5.04
CA GLY A 29 9.99 4.43 4.41
C GLY A 29 10.34 4.45 2.91
N ASP A 30 10.48 3.29 2.27
CA ASP A 30 10.60 3.22 0.82
C ASP A 30 9.25 3.49 0.18
N TRP A 31 9.26 4.24 -0.92
CA TRP A 31 8.06 4.49 -1.71
C TRP A 31 7.69 3.24 -2.53
N ILE A 32 6.54 2.64 -2.23
CA ILE A 32 6.07 1.40 -2.85
C ILE A 32 4.87 1.61 -3.77
N GLY A 33 4.27 2.81 -3.77
CA GLY A 33 3.10 3.08 -4.59
C GLY A 33 2.40 4.37 -4.27
N TRP A 34 1.30 4.64 -4.97
CA TRP A 34 0.52 5.86 -4.81
C TRP A 34 -0.94 5.66 -5.21
N PHE A 35 -1.80 6.61 -4.83
CA PHE A 35 -3.24 6.62 -5.10
C PHE A 35 -3.55 7.58 -6.26
N PRO A 36 -3.56 7.10 -7.52
CA PRO A 36 -3.64 7.96 -8.70
C PRO A 36 -5.01 8.58 -8.93
N TRP A 37 -6.06 7.94 -8.43
CA TRP A 37 -7.43 8.39 -8.61
C TRP A 37 -8.00 9.09 -7.36
N GLY A 38 -7.22 9.20 -6.29
CA GLY A 38 -7.67 9.77 -5.01
C GLY A 38 -8.73 8.92 -4.30
N ASP A 39 -8.84 7.65 -4.67
CA ASP A 39 -9.67 6.65 -4.01
C ASP A 39 -8.80 5.66 -3.23
N ASP A 40 -9.36 4.50 -2.87
CA ASP A 40 -8.68 3.48 -2.08
C ASP A 40 -7.77 2.57 -2.91
N ASP A 41 -7.69 2.73 -4.24
CA ASP A 41 -6.85 1.90 -5.09
C ASP A 41 -5.43 2.49 -5.20
N ALA A 42 -4.44 1.68 -4.82
CA ALA A 42 -3.03 2.00 -4.95
C ALA A 42 -2.42 1.28 -6.16
N VAL A 43 -1.46 1.96 -6.79
CA VAL A 43 -0.61 1.40 -7.85
C VAL A 43 0.85 1.46 -7.44
N THR A 44 1.67 0.59 -8.00
CA THR A 44 3.14 0.60 -7.86
C THR A 44 3.72 1.89 -8.46
N PRO A 45 5.01 2.20 -8.24
CA PRO A 45 5.65 3.35 -8.88
C PRO A 45 5.60 3.29 -10.42
N ASP A 46 5.53 2.08 -11.00
CA ASP A 46 5.39 1.82 -12.43
C ASP A 46 3.93 1.93 -12.95
N GLY A 47 2.98 2.14 -12.05
CA GLY A 47 1.56 2.28 -12.36
C GLY A 47 0.81 0.96 -12.53
N ASP A 48 1.39 -0.16 -12.11
CA ASP A 48 0.69 -1.45 -12.02
C ASP A 48 -0.16 -1.51 -10.75
N TYR A 49 -1.26 -2.26 -10.76
CA TYR A 49 -2.10 -2.39 -9.57
C TYR A 49 -1.32 -3.03 -8.42
N LEU A 50 -1.32 -2.36 -7.26
CA LEU A 50 -0.65 -2.83 -6.04
C LEU A 50 -1.65 -3.45 -5.07
N GLY A 51 -2.78 -2.77 -4.86
CA GLY A 51 -3.79 -3.21 -3.91
C GLY A 51 -4.85 -2.14 -3.66
N THR A 52 -5.89 -2.51 -2.91
CA THR A 52 -6.97 -1.62 -2.48
C THR A 52 -6.99 -1.55 -0.97
N VAL A 53 -7.10 -0.33 -0.43
CA VAL A 53 -7.27 -0.09 1.00
C VAL A 53 -8.70 -0.43 1.41
N ARG A 54 -8.87 -1.19 2.48
CA ARG A 54 -10.16 -1.47 3.11
C ARG A 54 -10.05 -1.24 4.61
N GLY A 55 -10.42 -0.04 5.06
CA GLY A 55 -10.22 0.37 6.44
C GLY A 55 -8.72 0.57 6.74
N ASP A 56 -8.18 -0.24 7.65
CA ASP A 56 -6.76 -0.27 8.04
C ASP A 56 -6.00 -1.45 7.39
N ARG A 57 -6.53 -2.00 6.30
CA ARG A 57 -5.95 -3.13 5.56
C ARG A 57 -5.62 -2.75 4.12
N LEU A 58 -4.57 -3.36 3.57
CA LEU A 58 -4.24 -3.28 2.14
C LEU A 58 -4.26 -4.69 1.55
N PHE A 59 -5.11 -4.91 0.55
CA PHE A 59 -5.28 -6.21 -0.09
C PHE A 59 -5.06 -6.13 -1.59
N ALA A 60 -4.46 -7.17 -2.17
CA ALA A 60 -4.39 -7.35 -3.62
C ALA A 60 -5.65 -8.08 -4.10
N ARG A 61 -6.37 -7.50 -5.05
CA ARG A 61 -7.51 -8.14 -5.71
C ARG A 61 -7.09 -8.80 -7.01
N ALA A 62 -7.46 -10.06 -7.20
CA ALA A 62 -7.23 -10.78 -8.45
C ALA A 62 -8.11 -10.27 -9.61
N ASP A 63 -9.26 -9.68 -9.28
CA ASP A 63 -10.26 -9.19 -10.23
C ASP A 63 -10.22 -7.67 -10.46
N ALA A 64 -9.12 -7.00 -10.06
CA ALA A 64 -9.01 -5.55 -10.17
C ALA A 64 -9.21 -5.08 -11.62
N PRO A 65 -10.22 -4.24 -11.91
CA PRO A 65 -10.45 -3.77 -13.26
C PRO A 65 -9.29 -2.89 -13.71
N TYR A 66 -8.81 -3.09 -14.94
CA TYR A 66 -7.78 -2.23 -15.51
C TYR A 66 -8.35 -0.83 -15.76
N ARG A 67 -7.77 0.18 -15.10
CA ARG A 67 -8.21 1.59 -15.16
C ARG A 67 -7.29 2.47 -16.01
N GLY A 68 -6.40 1.86 -16.80
CA GLY A 68 -5.31 2.56 -17.47
C GLY A 68 -4.06 2.66 -16.59
N ARG A 69 -2.89 2.86 -17.22
CA ARG A 69 -1.66 3.19 -16.50
C ARG A 69 -1.64 4.70 -16.21
N PRO A 70 -1.68 5.13 -14.95
CA PRO A 70 -1.61 6.54 -14.61
C PRO A 70 -0.22 7.10 -14.93
N GLY A 71 -0.16 8.39 -15.22
CA GLY A 71 1.11 9.08 -15.48
C GLY A 71 1.98 9.15 -14.23
N TYR A 72 3.29 8.99 -14.39
CA TYR A 72 4.23 9.01 -13.27
C TYR A 72 4.15 10.34 -12.49
N PRO A 73 3.90 10.31 -11.18
CA PRO A 73 3.60 11.51 -10.41
C PRO A 73 4.85 12.27 -9.92
N GLY A 74 6.04 11.74 -10.20
CA GLY A 74 7.28 12.15 -9.55
C GLY A 74 7.48 11.44 -8.22
N ALA A 75 8.72 11.02 -7.93
CA ALA A 75 9.04 10.39 -6.66
C ALA A 75 8.81 11.37 -5.50
N PRO A 76 8.14 10.95 -4.41
CA PRO A 76 7.92 11.78 -3.26
C PRO A 76 9.22 12.02 -2.48
N ALA A 77 9.23 13.06 -1.65
CA ALA A 77 10.26 13.22 -0.65
C ALA A 77 10.17 12.11 0.41
N TYR A 78 11.28 11.81 1.06
CA TYR A 78 11.31 10.85 2.16
C TYR A 78 10.30 11.25 3.26
N PRO A 79 9.38 10.35 3.67
CA PRO A 79 8.29 10.69 4.59
C PRO A 79 8.76 10.89 6.04
N GLY A 80 10.02 10.60 6.36
CA GLY A 80 10.51 10.52 7.73
C GLY A 80 10.28 9.13 8.33
N THR A 81 10.79 8.93 9.55
CA THR A 81 10.55 7.71 10.31
C THR A 81 9.21 7.81 11.05
N VAL A 82 8.42 6.74 10.99
CA VAL A 82 7.15 6.64 11.73
C VAL A 82 7.28 5.60 12.84
N PRO A 83 6.63 5.81 14.01
CA PRO A 83 6.65 4.83 15.08
C PRO A 83 5.91 3.56 14.68
N TYR A 84 6.36 2.42 15.21
CA TYR A 84 5.68 1.14 15.01
C TYR A 84 4.26 1.19 15.60
N PRO A 85 3.20 0.93 14.81
CA PRO A 85 1.81 1.03 15.28
C PRO A 85 1.34 -0.16 16.11
N GLY A 86 2.16 -1.21 16.24
CA GLY A 86 1.73 -2.49 16.78
C GLY A 86 1.20 -3.43 15.70
N ALA A 87 0.85 -4.66 16.08
CA ALA A 87 0.13 -5.59 15.22
C ALA A 87 -1.38 -5.37 15.37
N ALA A 88 -2.10 -5.42 14.26
CA ALA A 88 -3.55 -5.43 14.28
C ALA A 88 -4.09 -6.85 14.53
N SER A 89 -5.39 -6.97 14.80
CA SER A 89 -6.03 -8.29 14.90
C SER A 89 -6.16 -8.95 13.53
N TYR A 90 -6.13 -10.28 13.52
CA TYR A 90 -6.42 -11.07 12.33
C TYR A 90 -7.80 -10.72 11.76
N THR A 91 -7.85 -10.60 10.44
CA THR A 91 -9.08 -10.43 9.66
C THR A 91 -9.06 -11.44 8.52
N GLY A 92 -10.16 -12.16 8.32
CA GLY A 92 -10.30 -13.05 7.17
C GLY A 92 -10.17 -12.30 5.85
N LEU A 93 -9.55 -12.93 4.85
CA LEU A 93 -9.44 -12.35 3.51
C LEU A 93 -10.85 -12.21 2.90
N PRO A 94 -11.22 -11.01 2.41
CA PRO A 94 -12.44 -10.86 1.63
C PRO A 94 -12.39 -11.70 0.35
N ASP A 95 -13.55 -12.11 -0.18
CA ASP A 95 -13.60 -12.89 -1.43
C ASP A 95 -12.88 -12.17 -2.58
N GLY A 96 -12.05 -12.93 -3.31
CA GLY A 96 -11.25 -12.42 -4.43
C GLY A 96 -10.06 -11.53 -4.04
N CYS A 97 -9.78 -11.40 -2.73
CA CYS A 97 -8.65 -10.65 -2.19
C CYS A 97 -7.58 -11.59 -1.61
N GLU A 98 -6.33 -11.18 -1.73
CA GLU A 98 -5.16 -11.82 -1.16
C GLU A 98 -4.29 -10.77 -0.47
N ASP A 99 -3.35 -11.20 0.37
CA ASP A 99 -2.35 -10.31 0.93
C ASP A 99 -1.40 -9.81 -0.17
N VAL A 100 -0.97 -8.55 -0.07
CA VAL A 100 -0.08 -7.97 -1.06
C VAL A 100 1.25 -8.73 -1.07
N PRO A 101 1.72 -9.21 -2.24
CA PRO A 101 2.99 -9.91 -2.34
C PRO A 101 4.16 -9.10 -1.75
N GLY A 102 4.95 -9.72 -0.88
CA GLY A 102 6.10 -9.08 -0.26
C GLY A 102 7.12 -8.49 -1.25
N ALA A 103 7.22 -9.07 -2.46
CA ALA A 103 8.06 -8.54 -3.54
C ALA A 103 7.65 -7.13 -4.00
N LEU A 104 6.36 -6.78 -3.90
CA LEU A 104 5.87 -5.43 -4.22
C LEU A 104 6.07 -4.45 -3.05
N LEU A 105 6.08 -4.97 -1.82
CA LEU A 105 6.26 -4.17 -0.60
C LEU A 105 7.74 -3.90 -0.26
N TRP A 106 8.64 -4.79 -0.67
CA TRP A 106 10.09 -4.67 -0.49
C TRP A 106 10.85 -4.96 -1.79
N PRO A 107 10.69 -4.11 -2.83
CA PRO A 107 11.28 -4.36 -4.14
C PRO A 107 12.83 -4.45 -4.11
N ARG A 108 13.46 -3.78 -3.15
CA ARG A 108 14.93 -3.80 -2.94
C ARG A 108 15.49 -5.14 -2.46
N VAL A 109 14.65 -6.02 -1.90
CA VAL A 109 15.08 -7.32 -1.33
C VAL A 109 14.96 -8.44 -2.39
N ALA A 110 14.30 -8.19 -3.51
CA ALA A 110 14.08 -9.16 -4.58
C ALA A 110 15.23 -9.25 -5.61
N SER A 111 16.40 -8.63 -5.36
CA SER A 111 17.56 -8.60 -6.27
C SER A 111 18.61 -9.66 -5.95
#